data_AF-A0A9W4TQ53-F1
#
_entry.id   AF-A0A9W4TQ53-F1
#
_cell.length_a   1.000
_cell.length_b   1.000
_cell.length_c   1.000
_cell.angle_alpha   90.00
_cell.angle_beta   90.00
_cell.angle_gamma   90.00
#
_symmetry.space_group_name_H-M   'P 1'
#
loop_
_entity.id
_entity.type
_entity.pdbx_description
1 polymer ?
#
loop_
_entity_poly.entity_id
_entity_poly.type
_entity_poly.pdbx_seq_one_letter_code
_entity_poly.pdbx_strand_id
1 'polypeptide(L)'
;MVLIKGYGVNKSEEKAVKLYETAADKGNIESATYLSQLYFKGIDQIIPRDRNKFKQYYDQVCSEDQFDACLELKGSIMDECGSIYGADSILDPNSDIDPICRALFAPVLRIINGFVK
;
A
#
# COMPACT_ATOMS: atom_id res chain seq x y z
N MET A 1 9.99 -2.77 29.25
CA MET A 1 9.17 -3.74 28.49
C MET A 1 7.72 -3.53 28.89
N VAL A 2 6.98 -2.71 28.12
CA VAL A 2 5.62 -2.27 28.47
C VAL A 2 4.63 -3.09 27.64
N LEU A 3 3.94 -4.01 28.30
CA LEU A 3 2.81 -4.76 27.78
C LEU A 3 1.53 -3.94 27.97
N ILE A 4 1.15 -3.12 26.99
CA ILE A 4 -0.23 -2.60 26.92
C ILE A 4 -0.98 -3.47 25.92
N LYS A 5 -1.45 -4.63 26.42
CA LYS A 5 -2.37 -5.49 25.69
C LYS A 5 -3.73 -4.79 25.57
N GLY A 6 -4.08 -4.35 24.37
CA GLY A 6 -5.09 -5.05 23.54
C GLY A 6 -6.55 -5.21 23.98
N TYR A 7 -7.09 -4.46 24.95
CA TYR A 7 -8.49 -4.70 25.40
C TYR A 7 -9.58 -3.74 24.88
N GLY A 8 -9.21 -2.60 24.27
CA GLY A 8 -10.20 -1.64 23.72
C GLY A 8 -9.99 -1.28 22.25
N VAL A 9 -8.77 -1.39 21.74
CA VAL A 9 -8.36 -0.84 20.44
C VAL A 9 -8.70 -1.81 19.29
N ASN A 10 -8.41 -3.11 19.44
CA ASN A 10 -8.58 -4.10 18.37
C ASN A 10 -10.02 -4.17 17.81
N LYS A 11 -11.04 -4.12 18.66
CA LYS A 11 -12.45 -4.19 18.21
C LYS A 11 -12.89 -2.94 17.46
N SER A 12 -12.30 -1.78 17.75
CA SER A 12 -12.68 -0.53 17.09
C SER A 12 -12.04 -0.44 15.71
N GLU A 13 -10.79 -0.89 15.58
CA GLU A 13 -10.08 -0.90 14.30
C GLU A 13 -10.69 -1.90 13.31
N GLU A 14 -10.99 -3.14 13.73
CA GLU A 14 -11.69 -4.10 12.86
C GLU A 14 -13.06 -3.59 12.38
N LYS A 15 -13.78 -2.86 13.24
CA LYS A 15 -15.07 -2.26 12.86
C LYS A 15 -14.88 -1.10 11.89
N ALA A 16 -13.86 -0.26 12.10
CA ALA A 16 -13.53 0.84 11.21
C ALA A 16 -13.18 0.30 9.80
N VAL A 17 -12.38 -0.76 9.73
CA VAL A 17 -12.05 -1.44 8.46
C VAL A 17 -13.31 -1.86 7.72
N LYS A 18 -14.24 -2.54 8.39
CA LYS A 18 -15.51 -2.96 7.76
C LYS A 18 -16.35 -1.79 7.26
N LEU A 19 -16.34 -0.67 7.98
CA LEU A 19 -17.04 0.54 7.55
C LEU A 19 -16.38 1.14 6.30
N TYR A 20 -15.05 1.20 6.27
CA TYR A 20 -14.30 1.62 5.09
C TYR A 20 -14.52 0.65 3.92
N GLU A 21 -14.55 -0.67 4.15
CA GLU A 21 -14.83 -1.67 3.11
C GLU A 21 -16.22 -1.41 2.50
N THR A 22 -17.23 -1.21 3.35
CA THR A 22 -18.59 -0.89 2.90
C THR A 22 -18.66 0.43 2.13
N ALA A 23 -17.88 1.43 2.54
CA ALA A 23 -17.84 2.73 1.87
C ALA A 23 -17.10 2.62 0.52
N ALA A 24 -15.98 1.90 0.47
CA ALA A 24 -15.25 1.60 -0.75
C ALA A 24 -16.13 0.81 -1.74
N ASP A 25 -16.88 -0.18 -1.27
CA ASP A 25 -17.84 -0.95 -2.11
C ASP A 25 -18.94 -0.05 -2.72
N LYS A 26 -19.22 1.09 -2.10
CA LYS A 26 -20.14 2.12 -2.63
C LYS A 26 -19.46 3.15 -3.53
N GLY A 27 -18.18 2.96 -3.85
CA GLY A 27 -17.40 3.88 -4.68
C GLY A 27 -16.77 5.05 -3.92
N ASN A 28 -16.70 5.01 -2.59
CA ASN A 28 -15.98 6.04 -1.84
C ASN A 28 -14.46 5.85 -1.99
N ILE A 29 -13.83 6.83 -2.62
CA ILE A 29 -12.43 6.75 -3.02
C ILE A 29 -11.49 6.97 -1.85
N GLU A 30 -11.81 7.90 -0.95
CA GLU A 30 -11.01 8.09 0.27
C GLU A 30 -10.93 6.80 1.09
N SER A 31 -12.04 6.06 1.18
CA SER A 31 -12.10 4.77 1.88
C SER A 31 -11.26 3.70 1.16
N ALA A 32 -11.33 3.64 -0.17
CA ALA A 32 -10.51 2.72 -0.96
C ALA A 32 -9.00 3.06 -0.87
N THR A 33 -8.65 4.35 -0.87
CA THR A 33 -7.28 4.83 -0.66
C THR A 33 -6.76 4.40 0.71
N TYR A 34 -7.56 4.61 1.76
CA TYR A 34 -7.21 4.19 3.12
C TYR A 34 -7.01 2.68 3.21
N LEU A 35 -7.95 1.88 2.69
CA LEU A 35 -7.84 0.42 2.70
C LEU A 35 -6.63 -0.08 1.91
N SER A 36 -6.31 0.56 0.78
CA SER A 36 -5.10 0.22 0.01
C SER A 36 -3.85 0.37 0.86
N GLN A 37 -3.65 1.55 1.48
CA GLN A 37 -2.51 1.79 2.37
C GLN A 37 -2.49 0.80 3.55
N LEU A 38 -3.66 0.52 4.11
CA LEU A 38 -3.84 -0.39 5.23
C LEU A 38 -3.41 -1.82 4.91
N TYR A 39 -3.87 -2.37 3.78
CA TYR A 39 -3.53 -3.72 3.34
C TYR A 39 -2.10 -3.82 2.80
N PHE A 40 -1.51 -2.71 2.35
CA PHE A 40 -0.10 -2.65 1.98
C PHE A 40 0.82 -2.71 3.20
N LYS A 41 0.58 -1.84 4.20
CA LYS A 41 1.40 -1.75 5.40
C LYS A 41 1.14 -2.90 6.37
N GLY A 42 -0.13 -3.31 6.48
CA GLY A 42 -0.65 -4.10 7.57
C GLY A 42 -0.73 -3.30 8.88
N ILE A 43 -1.57 -3.75 9.80
CA ILE A 43 -1.53 -3.36 11.21
C ILE A 43 -1.19 -4.61 12.01
N ASP A 44 -0.08 -4.57 12.74
CA ASP A 44 0.37 -5.70 13.55
C ASP A 44 -0.75 -6.23 14.45
N GLN A 45 -0.96 -7.55 14.38
CA GLN A 45 -1.97 -8.30 15.15
C GLN A 45 -3.44 -7.99 14.84
N ILE A 46 -3.74 -7.13 13.87
CA ILE A 46 -5.13 -6.73 13.52
C ILE A 46 -5.41 -6.97 12.03
N ILE A 47 -4.51 -6.52 11.14
CA ILE A 47 -4.65 -6.70 9.69
C ILE A 47 -3.32 -7.14 9.10
N PRO A 48 -3.21 -8.39 8.62
CA PRO A 48 -2.01 -8.80 7.91
C PRO A 48 -1.91 -8.04 6.58
N ARG A 49 -0.67 -7.87 6.10
CA ARG A 49 -0.45 -7.41 4.73
C ARG A 49 -1.14 -8.35 3.76
N ASP A 50 -1.93 -7.81 2.85
CA ASP A 50 -2.68 -8.57 1.86
C ASP A 50 -2.55 -7.91 0.49
N ARG A 51 -1.73 -8.51 -0.36
CA ARG A 51 -1.47 -7.98 -1.71
C ARG A 51 -2.68 -8.03 -2.61
N ASN A 52 -3.57 -9.00 -2.44
CA ASN A 52 -4.76 -9.13 -3.27
C ASN A 52 -5.76 -8.04 -2.93
N LYS A 53 -5.99 -7.81 -1.62
CA LYS A 53 -6.86 -6.73 -1.17
C LYS A 53 -6.27 -5.36 -1.47
N PHE A 54 -4.96 -5.17 -1.27
CA PHE A 54 -4.27 -3.96 -1.74
C PHE A 54 -4.58 -3.70 -3.21
N LYS A 55 -4.36 -4.69 -4.08
CA LYS A 55 -4.54 -4.53 -5.51
C LYS A 55 -6.00 -4.21 -5.86
N GLN A 56 -6.96 -4.88 -5.22
CA GLN A 56 -8.38 -4.63 -5.44
C GLN A 56 -8.75 -3.15 -5.20
N TYR A 57 -8.36 -2.60 -4.04
CA TYR A 57 -8.66 -1.21 -3.73
C TYR A 57 -7.79 -0.23 -4.51
N TYR A 58 -6.54 -0.59 -4.82
CA TYR A 58 -5.64 0.21 -5.64
C TYR A 58 -6.20 0.37 -7.06
N ASP A 59 -6.66 -0.71 -7.69
CA ASP A 59 -7.26 -0.69 -9.03
C ASP A 59 -8.56 0.13 -9.04
N GLN A 60 -9.31 0.14 -7.92
CA GLN A 60 -10.50 0.97 -7.77
C GLN A 60 -10.15 2.48 -7.73
N VAL A 61 -9.15 2.87 -6.93
CA VAL A 61 -8.67 4.26 -6.84
C VAL A 61 -8.02 4.72 -8.15
N CYS A 62 -7.31 3.83 -8.83
CA CYS A 62 -6.63 4.10 -10.09
C CYS A 62 -7.49 3.89 -11.34
N SER A 63 -8.81 3.98 -11.21
CA SER A 63 -9.73 3.98 -12.35
C SER A 63 -9.63 5.28 -13.16
N GLU A 64 -10.06 5.26 -14.44
CA GLU A 64 -9.78 6.31 -15.44
C GLU A 64 -10.21 7.73 -15.02
N ASP A 65 -11.18 7.85 -14.12
CA ASP A 65 -11.73 9.13 -13.67
C ASP A 65 -10.98 9.76 -12.47
N GLN A 66 -9.98 9.07 -11.90
CA GLN A 66 -9.39 9.40 -10.59
C GLN A 66 -7.86 9.51 -10.62
N PHE A 67 -7.36 10.22 -11.64
CA PHE A 67 -5.94 10.38 -11.85
C PHE A 67 -5.19 10.96 -10.64
N ASP A 68 -5.73 12.02 -10.02
CA ASP A 68 -5.08 12.70 -8.88
C ASP A 68 -4.98 11.78 -7.65
N ALA A 69 -6.08 11.11 -7.29
CA ALA A 69 -6.10 10.18 -6.16
C ALA A 69 -5.15 8.99 -6.37
N CYS A 70 -5.07 8.48 -7.60
CA CYS A 70 -4.13 7.43 -7.96
C CYS A 70 -2.67 7.87 -7.81
N LEU A 71 -2.33 9.09 -8.25
CA LEU A 71 -0.99 9.64 -8.13
C LEU A 71 -0.59 9.85 -6.67
N GLU A 72 -1.48 10.41 -5.86
CA GLU A 72 -1.25 10.60 -4.42
C GLU A 72 -1.03 9.26 -3.71
N LEU A 73 -1.89 8.28 -3.96
CA LEU A 73 -1.76 6.94 -3.41
C LEU A 73 -0.44 6.30 -3.85
N LYS A 74 -0.10 6.38 -5.14
CA LYS A 74 1.15 5.85 -5.68
C LYS A 74 2.38 6.47 -4.99
N GLY A 75 2.41 7.79 -4.82
CA GLY A 75 3.48 8.48 -4.12
C GLY A 75 3.63 8.00 -2.67
N SER A 76 2.52 7.92 -1.94
CA SER A 76 2.51 7.43 -0.56
C SER A 76 3.05 5.99 -0.43
N ILE A 77 2.65 5.08 -1.32
CA ILE A 77 3.17 3.70 -1.30
C ILE A 77 4.66 3.66 -1.68
N MET A 78 5.10 4.49 -2.62
CA MET A 78 6.52 4.59 -2.99
C MET A 78 7.39 5.08 -1.82
N ASP A 79 6.92 6.07 -1.05
CA ASP A 79 7.60 6.57 0.14
C ASP A 79 7.67 5.51 1.24
N GLU A 80 6.58 4.76 1.44
CA GLU A 80 6.54 3.65 2.40
C GLU A 80 7.50 2.52 1.97
N CYS A 81 7.54 2.15 0.69
CA CYS A 81 8.51 1.21 0.13
C CYS A 81 9.96 1.65 0.39
N GLY A 82 10.26 2.94 0.14
CA GLY A 82 11.56 3.54 0.41
C GLY A 82 11.94 3.46 1.88
N SER A 83 10.97 3.67 2.78
CA SER A 83 11.17 3.57 4.22
C SER A 83 11.36 2.13 4.71
N ILE A 84 10.71 1.15 4.09
CA ILE A 84 10.81 -0.27 4.46
C ILE A 84 12.11 -0.91 3.96
N TYR A 85 12.47 -0.68 2.69
CA TYR A 85 13.57 -1.39 2.03
C TYR A 85 14.85 -0.56 1.88
N GLY A 86 14.73 0.77 1.92
CA GLY A 86 15.82 1.69 1.56
C GLY A 86 15.99 1.83 0.04
N ALA A 87 16.59 2.94 -0.39
CA ALA A 87 16.79 3.25 -1.81
C ALA A 87 17.71 2.23 -2.51
N ASP A 88 18.77 1.78 -1.84
CA ASP A 88 19.74 0.82 -2.40
C ASP A 88 19.07 -0.52 -2.76
N SER A 89 18.24 -1.04 -1.85
CA SER A 89 17.49 -2.29 -2.07
C SER A 89 16.47 -2.18 -3.19
N ILE A 90 15.84 -1.01 -3.37
CA ILE A 90 14.85 -0.80 -4.44
C ILE A 90 15.52 -0.75 -5.81
N LEU A 91 16.75 -0.22 -5.87
CA LEU A 91 17.53 -0.12 -7.11
C LEU A 91 18.25 -1.43 -7.48
N ASP A 92 18.50 -2.32 -6.52
CA ASP A 92 19.13 -3.62 -6.77
C ASP A 92 18.12 -4.63 -7.38
N PRO A 93 18.34 -5.11 -8.62
CA PRO A 93 17.46 -6.10 -9.25
C PRO A 93 17.47 -7.47 -8.55
N ASN A 94 18.43 -7.76 -7.67
CA ASN A 94 18.53 -9.03 -6.95
C ASN A 94 17.98 -8.97 -5.52
N SER A 95 17.59 -7.79 -5.04
CA SER A 95 17.04 -7.63 -3.70
C SER A 95 15.62 -8.23 -3.58
N ASP A 96 15.37 -8.88 -2.45
CA ASP A 96 14.06 -9.46 -2.10
C ASP A 96 13.15 -8.37 -1.51
N ILE A 97 12.50 -7.62 -2.39
CA ILE A 97 11.55 -6.56 -2.05
C ILE A 97 10.12 -6.98 -2.41
N ASP A 98 9.12 -6.36 -1.77
CA ASP A 98 7.72 -6.68 -2.07
C ASP A 98 7.43 -6.47 -3.57
N PRO A 99 6.75 -7.43 -4.24
CA PRO A 99 6.40 -7.32 -5.66
C PRO A 99 5.65 -6.04 -6.01
N ILE A 100 4.85 -5.48 -5.09
CA ILE A 100 4.16 -4.20 -5.25
C ILE A 100 5.17 -3.07 -5.41
N CYS A 101 6.13 -2.97 -4.48
CA CYS A 101 7.20 -1.99 -4.57
C CYS A 101 7.97 -2.14 -5.88
N ARG A 102 8.35 -3.37 -6.23
CA ARG A 102 9.07 -3.63 -7.49
C ARG A 102 8.28 -3.20 -8.73
N ALA A 103 6.97 -3.44 -8.76
CA ALA A 103 6.10 -3.04 -9.85
C ALA A 103 5.97 -1.52 -9.97
N LEU A 104 5.86 -0.81 -8.83
CA LEU A 104 5.75 0.65 -8.80
C LEU A 104 7.01 1.36 -9.33
N PHE A 105 8.20 0.84 -8.99
CA PHE A 105 9.48 1.37 -9.43
C PHE A 105 9.96 0.82 -10.78
N ALA A 106 9.29 -0.19 -11.36
CA ALA A 106 9.70 -0.83 -12.62
C ALA A 106 9.94 0.15 -13.79
N PRO A 107 9.12 1.21 -14.02
CA PRO A 107 9.39 2.17 -15.07
C PRO A 107 10.73 2.91 -14.85
N VAL A 108 11.01 3.31 -13.61
CA VAL A 108 12.25 3.99 -13.23
C VAL A 108 13.45 3.07 -13.41
N LEU A 109 13.34 1.81 -12.96
CA LEU A 109 14.41 0.82 -13.09
C LEU A 109 14.74 0.50 -14.57
N ARG A 110 13.73 0.49 -15.45
CA ARG A 110 13.95 0.30 -16.89
C ARG A 110 14.72 1.46 -17.52
N ILE A 111 14.41 2.68 -17.10
CA ILE A 111 15.12 3.88 -17.55
C ILE A 111 16.59 3.81 -17.12
N ILE A 112 16.86 3.58 -15.84
CA ILE A 112 18.23 3.50 -15.29
C ILE A 112 19.03 2.39 -15.98
N ASN A 113 18.49 1.17 -16.07
CA ASN A 113 19.20 0.06 -16.70
C ASN A 113 19.32 0.20 -18.24
N GLY A 114 18.43 0.97 -18.87
CA GLY A 114 18.53 1.31 -20.29
C GLY A 114 19.63 2.31 -20.60
N PHE A 115 20.03 3.15 -19.63
CA PHE A 115 21.17 4.06 -19.72
C PHE A 115 22.53 3.39 -19.44
N VAL A 116 22.56 2.19 -18.85
CA VAL A 116 23.78 1.42 -18.54
C VAL A 116 24.10 0.39 -19.64
N LYS A 117 23.79 0.69 -20.90
CA LYS A 117 24.08 -0.19 -22.05
C LYS A 117 25.05 0.44 -23.03
#